data_AF-A0A5E5PPE9-F1
#
_entry.id   AF-A0A5E5PPE9-F1
#
_cell.length_a   1.000
_cell.length_b   1.000
_cell.length_c   1.000
_cell.angle_alpha   90.00
_cell.angle_beta   90.00
_cell.angle_gamma   90.00
#
_symmetry.space_group_name_H-M   'P 1'
#
loop_
_entity.id
_entity.type
_entity.pdbx_description
1 polymer ?
#
loop_
_entity_poly.entity_id
_entity_poly.type
_entity_poly.pdbx_seq_one_letter_code
_entity_poly.pdbx_strand_id
1 'polypeptide(L)'
;STWTTQSSANISKVLDHLKLGLGDKTASNIPDSLTYEDIGKPINEGTTKTAYTLKNHPDLLFLQLNENPEANDNIEQLKNEVEWINKFREMGIKTPKYFKTLSVIGEDAQEHHGILVERIHDSLTTKPGLALPPGERITHKTLADVQNLLQQFEQHSNLSIGDFQMLLGRDGQLYVIDPLNAYSPSSETLQPFSQQTRQDNIKDLKEWREASLNTLKAFDQTQGMHAILVDKTMLESDPAFEKSLLNKAKKQQDLVVMGYDSDGTAQVLYAPKSDYEINSIEVMVDKNNHFMSEEQMSDLIKDTPQVSDDMIFRHTLKKDFSNYRSNIIVQNGNSDIAIKAAQDLANKHPDNSIIVRFDADGNLITLTDGIYTPKGNVRLSFVDHGADLSKEGAQSLADKVKILQQTY
;
A
#
# COMPACT_ATOMS: atom_id res chain seq x y z
N SER A 1 10.32 42.90 -17.67
CA SER A 1 9.05 43.34 -17.06
C SER A 1 8.86 42.56 -15.78
N THR A 2 9.17 43.19 -14.66
CA THR A 2 8.96 42.71 -13.29
C THR A 2 7.46 42.65 -12.99
N TRP A 3 6.89 41.45 -13.06
CA TRP A 3 5.54 41.13 -12.60
C TRP A 3 5.62 40.08 -11.48
N THR A 4 6.33 40.39 -10.40
CA THR A 4 6.39 39.53 -9.22
C THR A 4 6.44 40.41 -7.99
N THR A 5 5.34 40.49 -7.23
CA THR A 5 5.34 40.84 -5.80
C THR A 5 3.95 40.82 -5.15
N GLN A 6 2.87 41.10 -5.88
CA GLN A 6 1.53 41.17 -5.26
C GLN A 6 0.80 39.82 -5.16
N SER A 7 1.04 38.88 -6.10
CA SER A 7 0.46 37.53 -6.04
C SER A 7 1.19 36.63 -5.04
N SER A 8 2.53 36.63 -5.03
CA SER A 8 3.36 35.82 -4.12
C SER A 8 3.17 36.17 -2.64
N ALA A 9 3.07 37.46 -2.31
CA ALA A 9 2.85 37.90 -0.93
C ALA A 9 1.52 37.43 -0.33
N ASN A 10 0.51 37.18 -1.17
CA ASN A 10 -0.76 36.60 -0.73
C ASN A 10 -0.69 35.08 -0.63
N ILE A 11 0.03 34.42 -1.53
CA ILE A 11 0.26 32.97 -1.50
C ILE A 11 0.97 32.57 -0.21
N SER A 12 2.10 33.21 0.13
CA SER A 12 2.86 32.90 1.36
C SER A 12 1.99 33.03 2.61
N LYS A 13 1.22 34.11 2.74
CA LYS A 13 0.32 34.32 3.90
C LYS A 13 -0.74 33.24 4.03
N VAL A 14 -1.32 32.81 2.92
CA VAL A 14 -2.32 31.75 2.95
C VAL A 14 -1.69 30.42 3.36
N LEU A 15 -0.54 30.10 2.76
CA LEU A 15 0.22 28.89 3.04
C LEU A 15 0.62 28.80 4.53
N ASP A 16 1.05 29.91 5.14
CA ASP A 16 1.41 29.98 6.57
C ASP A 16 0.26 29.62 7.53
N HIS A 17 -1.00 29.75 7.06
CA HIS A 17 -2.19 29.44 7.84
C HIS A 17 -2.77 28.05 7.56
N LEU A 18 -2.17 27.28 6.64
CA LEU A 18 -2.61 25.90 6.38
C LEU A 18 -2.31 25.01 7.58
N LYS A 19 -3.32 24.30 8.05
CA LYS A 19 -3.17 23.27 9.08
C LYS A 19 -2.59 22.01 8.43
N LEU A 20 -1.27 21.90 8.37
CA LEU A 20 -0.57 20.73 7.84
C LEU A 20 -0.30 19.70 8.97
N GLY A 21 0.06 18.47 8.58
CA GLY A 21 0.26 17.37 9.53
C GLY A 21 1.41 17.65 10.52
N LEU A 22 1.28 17.16 11.75
CA LEU A 22 2.30 17.38 12.79
C LEU A 22 3.60 16.59 12.51
N GLY A 23 4.67 17.33 12.21
CA GLY A 23 6.01 17.18 12.77
C GLY A 23 6.71 15.83 12.62
N ASP A 24 7.13 15.49 11.40
CA ASP A 24 8.29 14.61 11.23
C ASP A 24 9.56 15.43 11.52
N LYS A 25 10.39 14.98 12.46
CA LYS A 25 11.66 15.63 12.81
C LYS A 25 12.55 15.88 11.58
N THR A 26 12.47 14.97 10.60
CA THR A 26 13.24 15.05 9.36
C THR A 26 12.74 16.20 8.49
N ALA A 27 11.42 16.34 8.33
CA ALA A 27 10.82 17.43 7.58
C ALA A 27 10.96 18.79 8.30
N SER A 28 10.97 18.80 9.64
CA SER A 28 11.18 20.02 10.42
C SER A 28 12.59 20.61 10.28
N ASN A 29 13.59 19.81 9.92
CA ASN A 29 14.97 20.27 9.74
C ASN A 29 15.24 20.85 8.35
N ILE A 30 14.31 20.68 7.41
CA ILE A 30 14.43 21.27 6.07
C ILE A 30 14.20 22.78 6.20
N PRO A 31 15.02 23.65 5.59
CA PRO A 31 14.79 25.09 5.59
C PRO A 31 13.44 25.49 4.99
N ASP A 32 12.87 26.63 5.38
CA ASP A 32 11.62 27.14 4.80
C ASP A 32 11.81 27.71 3.39
N SER A 33 13.06 27.96 3.00
CA SER A 33 13.44 28.41 1.66
C SER A 33 14.61 27.57 1.16
N LEU A 34 14.47 27.05 -0.06
CA LEU A 34 15.45 26.26 -0.78
C LEU A 34 15.84 26.96 -2.09
N THR A 35 16.82 26.42 -2.78
CA THR A 35 17.27 26.88 -4.10
C THR A 35 17.02 25.82 -5.17
N TYR A 36 17.07 26.22 -6.44
CA TYR A 36 16.99 25.28 -7.57
C TYR A 36 18.06 24.16 -7.47
N GLU A 37 19.18 24.41 -6.78
CA GLU A 37 20.23 23.42 -6.57
C GLU A 37 19.82 22.31 -5.59
N ASP A 38 18.81 22.54 -4.74
CA ASP A 38 18.33 21.57 -3.76
C ASP A 38 17.30 20.59 -4.33
N ILE A 39 16.63 20.96 -5.43
CA ILE A 39 15.60 20.17 -6.08
C ILE A 39 16.13 19.40 -7.31
N GLY A 40 15.57 18.22 -7.55
CA GLY A 40 15.85 17.40 -8.72
C GLY A 40 15.01 17.80 -9.93
N LYS A 41 15.04 16.97 -10.97
CA LYS A 41 14.15 17.15 -12.14
C LYS A 41 12.68 16.96 -11.73
N PRO A 42 11.74 17.61 -12.43
CA PRO A 42 10.32 17.35 -12.24
C PRO A 42 10.04 15.88 -12.55
N ILE A 43 9.27 15.23 -11.67
CA ILE A 43 8.88 13.82 -11.84
C ILE A 43 7.46 13.69 -12.39
N ASN A 44 6.63 14.72 -12.23
CA ASN A 44 5.30 14.82 -12.82
C ASN A 44 4.85 16.29 -12.83
N GLU A 45 4.07 16.66 -13.84
CA GLU A 45 3.50 18.00 -14.00
C GLU A 45 1.99 17.85 -14.21
N GLY A 46 1.22 18.31 -13.24
CA GLY A 46 -0.23 18.41 -13.33
C GLY A 46 -0.67 19.82 -13.67
N THR A 47 -1.98 20.03 -13.76
CA THR A 47 -2.55 21.36 -14.07
C THR A 47 -2.25 22.38 -12.98
N THR A 48 -2.33 21.98 -11.70
CA THR A 48 -2.22 22.89 -10.55
C THR A 48 -0.86 22.86 -9.87
N LYS A 49 -0.12 21.74 -9.99
CA LYS A 49 1.15 21.51 -9.30
C LYS A 49 2.14 20.76 -10.17
N THR A 50 3.41 21.05 -9.94
CA THR A 50 4.54 20.27 -10.46
C THR A 50 5.29 19.62 -9.30
N ALA A 51 5.54 18.31 -9.40
CA ALA A 51 6.21 17.54 -8.37
C ALA A 51 7.71 17.45 -8.64
N TYR A 52 8.51 17.90 -7.67
CA TYR A 52 9.97 17.83 -7.70
C TYR A 52 10.50 16.93 -6.59
N THR A 53 11.56 16.18 -6.88
CA THR A 53 12.33 15.46 -5.85
C THR A 53 13.27 16.41 -5.12
N LEU A 54 13.63 16.10 -3.88
CA LEU A 54 14.69 16.80 -3.15
C LEU A 54 15.98 15.99 -3.19
N LYS A 55 17.10 16.58 -3.60
CA LYS A 55 18.38 15.85 -3.80
C LYS A 55 18.88 15.19 -2.52
N ASN A 56 18.76 15.88 -1.39
CA ASN A 56 19.24 15.40 -0.08
C ASN A 56 18.15 14.69 0.74
N HIS A 57 16.90 14.67 0.25
CA HIS A 57 15.75 14.08 0.93
C HIS A 57 14.90 13.28 -0.07
N PRO A 58 15.40 12.11 -0.52
CA PRO A 58 14.75 11.35 -1.58
C PRO A 58 13.35 10.84 -1.23
N ASP A 59 13.02 10.76 0.07
CA ASP A 59 11.71 10.34 0.61
C ASP A 59 10.65 11.45 0.61
N LEU A 60 10.98 12.64 0.10
CA LEU A 60 10.08 13.80 0.08
C LEU A 60 9.93 14.36 -1.33
N LEU A 61 8.78 15.00 -1.56
CA LEU A 61 8.49 15.77 -2.76
C LEU A 61 8.17 17.21 -2.40
N PHE A 62 8.65 18.13 -3.21
CA PHE A 62 8.15 19.49 -3.26
C PHE A 62 7.08 19.57 -4.34
N LEU A 63 5.83 19.82 -3.94
CA LEU A 63 4.72 20.09 -4.84
C LEU A 63 4.66 21.60 -5.07
N GLN A 64 5.36 22.06 -6.11
CA GLN A 64 5.36 23.46 -6.52
C GLN A 64 3.99 23.83 -7.09
N LEU A 65 3.42 24.95 -6.67
CA LEU A 65 2.21 25.49 -7.27
C LEU A 65 2.54 26.10 -8.63
N ASN A 66 1.79 25.74 -9.66
CA ASN A 66 1.96 26.31 -10.99
C ASN A 66 1.49 27.76 -11.01
N GLU A 67 2.25 28.63 -11.68
CA GLU A 67 1.89 30.03 -11.86
C GLU A 67 0.71 30.14 -12.83
N ASN A 68 -0.47 30.46 -12.31
CA ASN A 68 -1.67 30.70 -13.12
C ASN A 68 -2.16 32.15 -12.92
N PRO A 69 -2.51 32.90 -13.98
CA PRO A 69 -3.22 34.18 -13.86
C PRO A 69 -4.53 34.12 -13.04
N GLU A 70 -5.13 32.94 -12.83
CA GLU A 70 -6.26 32.70 -11.90
C GLU A 70 -5.78 32.23 -10.50
N ALA A 71 -4.69 32.81 -9.98
CA ALA A 71 -4.01 32.37 -8.75
C ALA A 71 -4.93 32.18 -7.52
N ASN A 72 -6.05 32.92 -7.42
CA ASN A 72 -6.99 32.77 -6.31
C ASN A 72 -7.69 31.41 -6.29
N ASP A 73 -8.02 30.84 -7.46
CA ASP A 73 -8.76 29.57 -7.54
C ASP A 73 -7.86 28.38 -7.16
N ASN A 74 -6.59 28.42 -7.55
CA ASN A 74 -5.59 27.42 -7.15
C ASN A 74 -5.35 27.43 -5.64
N ILE A 75 -5.34 28.61 -5.01
CA ILE A 75 -5.12 28.76 -3.57
C ILE A 75 -6.32 28.23 -2.77
N GLU A 76 -7.55 28.56 -3.16
CA GLU A 76 -8.75 28.04 -2.51
C GLU A 76 -8.89 26.52 -2.72
N GLN A 77 -8.55 26.01 -3.90
CA GLN A 77 -8.48 24.58 -4.16
C GLN A 77 -7.47 23.89 -3.24
N LEU A 78 -6.28 24.47 -3.04
CA LEU A 78 -5.26 23.91 -2.16
C LEU A 78 -5.69 23.89 -0.68
N LYS A 79 -6.35 24.96 -0.20
CA LYS A 79 -6.90 24.97 1.17
C LYS A 79 -7.88 23.83 1.36
N ASN A 80 -8.82 23.69 0.44
CA ASN A 80 -9.83 22.66 0.48
C ASN A 80 -9.23 21.25 0.35
N GLU A 81 -8.21 21.07 -0.51
CA GLU A 81 -7.44 19.84 -0.62
C GLU A 81 -6.81 19.46 0.72
N VAL A 82 -6.13 20.39 1.39
CA VAL A 82 -5.52 20.17 2.71
C VAL A 82 -6.57 19.80 3.77
N GLU A 83 -7.72 20.46 3.78
CA GLU A 83 -8.84 20.13 4.67
C GLU A 83 -9.32 18.68 4.45
N TRP A 84 -9.54 18.29 3.18
CA TRP A 84 -9.95 16.92 2.84
C TRP A 84 -8.89 15.88 3.15
N ILE A 85 -7.62 16.16 2.85
CA ILE A 85 -6.51 15.27 3.18
C ILE A 85 -6.44 15.02 4.69
N ASN A 86 -6.59 16.07 5.51
CA ASN A 86 -6.65 15.90 6.97
C ASN A 86 -7.89 15.11 7.39
N LYS A 87 -9.05 15.40 6.80
CA LYS A 87 -10.28 14.66 7.09
C LYS A 87 -10.16 13.18 6.74
N PHE A 88 -9.57 12.85 5.60
CA PHE A 88 -9.29 11.48 5.20
C PHE A 88 -8.41 10.76 6.21
N ARG A 89 -7.36 11.40 6.72
CA ARG A 89 -6.54 10.80 7.78
C ARG A 89 -7.33 10.54 9.07
N GLU A 90 -8.21 11.46 9.47
CA GLU A 90 -9.12 11.25 10.61
C GLU A 90 -10.06 10.05 10.41
N MET A 91 -10.51 9.86 9.16
CA MET A 91 -11.37 8.75 8.74
C MET A 91 -10.59 7.44 8.50
N GLY A 92 -9.27 7.42 8.70
CA GLY A 92 -8.43 6.26 8.42
C GLY A 92 -8.19 5.99 6.92
N ILE A 93 -8.56 6.92 6.04
CA ILE A 93 -8.20 6.89 4.62
C ILE A 93 -6.76 7.37 4.48
N LYS A 94 -5.93 6.58 3.80
CA LYS A 94 -4.51 6.87 3.63
C LYS A 94 -4.30 7.91 2.54
N THR A 95 -3.40 8.83 2.82
CA THR A 95 -2.96 9.93 1.96
C THR A 95 -1.46 10.13 2.17
N PRO A 96 -0.69 10.67 1.21
CA PRO A 96 0.66 11.13 1.50
C PRO A 96 0.62 12.17 2.62
N LYS A 97 1.59 12.13 3.53
CA LYS A 97 1.67 13.13 4.61
C LYS A 97 2.08 14.48 4.04
N TYR A 98 1.38 15.54 4.46
CA TYR A 98 1.73 16.92 4.15
C TYR A 98 2.44 17.49 5.37
N PHE A 99 3.69 17.91 5.19
CA PHE A 99 4.56 18.27 6.31
C PHE A 99 4.55 19.76 6.60
N LYS A 100 4.93 20.57 5.62
CA LYS A 100 4.99 22.03 5.75
C LYS A 100 4.94 22.71 4.39
N THR A 101 4.76 24.01 4.40
CA THR A 101 4.94 24.88 3.25
C THR A 101 6.41 25.28 3.15
N LEU A 102 6.89 25.51 1.93
CA LEU A 102 8.22 26.08 1.69
C LEU A 102 8.24 26.82 0.34
N SER A 103 9.29 27.59 0.12
CA SER A 103 9.59 28.19 -1.19
C SER A 103 10.90 27.70 -1.78
N VAL A 104 10.99 27.74 -3.11
CA VAL A 104 12.21 27.48 -3.87
C VAL A 104 12.52 28.70 -4.73
N ILE A 105 13.76 29.18 -4.64
CA ILE A 105 14.28 30.19 -5.56
C ILE A 105 14.74 29.49 -6.84
N GLY A 106 14.02 29.72 -7.94
CA GLY A 106 14.29 29.16 -9.26
C GLY A 106 15.58 29.70 -9.90
N GLU A 107 16.00 29.08 -11.00
CA GLU A 107 17.16 29.55 -11.81
C GLU A 107 16.94 30.96 -12.38
N ASP A 108 15.68 31.33 -12.59
CA ASP A 108 15.23 32.67 -13.02
C ASP A 108 15.16 33.70 -11.89
N ALA A 109 15.65 33.32 -10.70
CA ALA A 109 15.57 34.08 -9.45
C ALA A 109 14.14 34.43 -9.01
N GLN A 110 13.12 33.72 -9.53
CA GLN A 110 11.75 33.83 -9.02
C GLN A 110 11.55 32.91 -7.82
N GLU A 111 10.68 33.34 -6.91
CA GLU A 111 10.30 32.53 -5.75
C GLU A 111 9.03 31.74 -6.10
N HIS A 112 9.14 30.41 -6.04
CA HIS A 112 8.01 29.51 -6.25
C HIS A 112 7.60 28.87 -4.92
N HIS A 113 6.31 28.91 -4.62
CA HIS A 113 5.77 28.37 -3.37
C HIS A 113 5.15 26.98 -3.58
N GLY A 114 5.15 26.17 -2.52
CA GLY A 114 4.53 24.85 -2.57
C GLY A 114 4.47 24.15 -1.23
N ILE A 115 4.15 22.85 -1.27
CA ILE A 115 4.01 22.01 -0.09
C ILE A 115 5.03 20.87 -0.15
N LEU A 116 5.69 20.63 0.97
CA LEU A 116 6.52 19.47 1.20
C LEU A 116 5.65 18.28 1.62
N VAL A 117 5.69 17.20 0.84
CA VAL A 117 4.88 16.00 1.05
C VAL A 117 5.74 14.73 1.07
N GLU A 118 5.18 13.67 1.65
CA GLU A 118 5.76 12.32 1.61
C GLU A 118 5.81 11.80 0.18
N ARG A 119 6.98 11.27 -0.22
CA ARG A 119 7.11 10.56 -1.47
C ARG A 119 6.72 9.10 -1.28
N ILE A 120 5.70 8.66 -2.00
CA ILE A 120 5.44 7.23 -2.17
C ILE A 120 6.31 6.73 -3.32
N HIS A 121 7.39 6.02 -3.00
CA HIS A 121 8.35 5.53 -4.00
C HIS A 121 7.73 4.46 -4.90
N ASP A 122 8.14 4.50 -6.18
CA ASP A 122 7.72 3.57 -7.25
C ASP A 122 6.20 3.37 -7.34
N SER A 123 5.43 4.39 -6.96
CA SER A 123 3.98 4.36 -7.04
C SER A 123 3.47 4.57 -8.46
N LEU A 124 2.35 3.92 -8.79
CA LEU A 124 1.60 4.18 -10.01
C LEU A 124 0.40 5.08 -9.70
N THR A 125 0.18 6.13 -10.48
CA THR A 125 -1.08 6.88 -10.43
C THR A 125 -2.20 6.04 -11.04
N THR A 126 -3.28 5.84 -10.29
CA THR A 126 -4.46 5.09 -10.71
C THR A 126 -5.74 5.86 -10.36
N LYS A 127 -6.82 5.60 -11.11
CA LYS A 127 -8.12 6.24 -10.93
C LYS A 127 -9.25 5.22 -11.01
N PRO A 128 -10.09 5.07 -9.96
CA PRO A 128 -11.33 4.31 -10.05
C PRO A 128 -12.16 4.75 -11.26
N GLY A 129 -12.73 3.79 -11.97
CA GLY A 129 -13.58 4.03 -13.14
C GLY A 129 -12.83 4.21 -14.47
N LEU A 130 -11.51 4.44 -14.44
CA LEU A 130 -10.70 4.56 -15.66
C LEU A 130 -9.98 3.26 -16.04
N ALA A 131 -9.30 2.65 -15.06
CA ALA A 131 -8.56 1.40 -15.26
C ALA A 131 -8.55 0.58 -13.97
N LEU A 132 -8.39 -0.74 -14.10
CA LEU A 132 -8.11 -1.59 -12.95
C LEU A 132 -6.66 -1.40 -12.49
N PRO A 133 -6.37 -1.54 -11.18
CA PRO A 133 -5.00 -1.67 -10.71
C PRO A 133 -4.30 -2.84 -11.43
N PRO A 134 -3.02 -2.71 -11.80
CA PRO A 134 -2.26 -3.83 -12.37
C PRO A 134 -2.27 -5.03 -11.42
N GLY A 135 -2.57 -6.22 -11.94
CA GLY A 135 -2.81 -7.42 -11.13
C GLY A 135 -1.61 -7.80 -10.26
N GLU A 136 -0.40 -7.60 -10.78
CA GLU A 136 0.86 -7.87 -10.12
C GLU A 136 1.16 -6.94 -8.92
N ARG A 137 0.40 -5.86 -8.77
CA ARG A 137 0.48 -4.92 -7.64
C ARG A 137 -0.69 -5.06 -6.67
N ILE A 138 -1.68 -5.88 -6.97
CA ILE A 138 -2.83 -6.12 -6.08
C ILE A 138 -2.39 -7.03 -4.93
N THR A 139 -2.56 -6.53 -3.71
CA THR A 139 -2.33 -7.27 -2.45
C THR A 139 -3.56 -7.19 -1.56
N HIS A 140 -3.55 -7.90 -0.43
CA HIS A 140 -4.58 -7.76 0.58
C HIS A 140 -4.64 -6.33 1.15
N LYS A 141 -3.55 -5.55 1.11
CA LYS A 141 -3.58 -4.12 1.47
C LYS A 141 -4.47 -3.34 0.48
N THR A 142 -4.34 -3.60 -0.82
CA THR A 142 -5.20 -2.98 -1.85
C THR A 142 -6.67 -3.24 -1.56
N LEU A 143 -7.03 -4.50 -1.31
CA LEU A 143 -8.41 -4.88 -1.02
C LEU A 143 -8.91 -4.20 0.27
N ALA A 144 -8.10 -4.22 1.33
CA ALA A 144 -8.45 -3.60 2.60
C ALA A 144 -8.66 -2.08 2.48
N ASP A 145 -7.84 -1.39 1.68
CA ASP A 145 -8.01 0.04 1.45
C ASP A 145 -9.28 0.36 0.66
N VAL A 146 -9.58 -0.42 -0.39
CA VAL A 146 -10.82 -0.28 -1.17
C VAL A 146 -12.04 -0.54 -0.29
N GLN A 147 -12.01 -1.59 0.55
CA GLN A 147 -13.08 -1.90 1.50
C GLN A 147 -13.26 -0.79 2.55
N ASN A 148 -12.16 -0.26 3.09
CA ASN A 148 -12.20 0.86 4.02
C ASN A 148 -12.82 2.10 3.37
N LEU A 149 -12.42 2.43 2.13
CA LEU A 149 -13.02 3.54 1.38
C LEU A 149 -14.53 3.35 1.17
N LEU A 150 -14.97 2.17 0.74
CA LEU A 150 -16.39 1.83 0.61
C LEU A 150 -17.14 2.01 1.95
N GLN A 151 -16.56 1.54 3.05
CA GLN A 151 -17.12 1.72 4.39
C GLN A 151 -17.23 3.20 4.76
N GLN A 152 -16.21 4.02 4.45
CA GLN A 152 -16.26 5.46 4.69
C GLN A 152 -17.37 6.14 3.85
N PHE A 153 -17.57 5.73 2.60
CA PHE A 153 -18.70 6.22 1.80
C PHE A 153 -20.06 5.86 2.41
N GLU A 154 -20.20 4.67 3.01
CA GLU A 154 -21.42 4.25 3.69
C GLU A 154 -21.68 5.05 4.97
N GLN A 155 -20.63 5.34 5.75
CA GLN A 155 -20.72 6.07 7.02
C GLN A 155 -20.90 7.59 6.82
N HIS A 156 -20.46 8.13 5.68
CA HIS A 156 -20.45 9.56 5.39
C HIS A 156 -21.25 9.88 4.12
N SER A 157 -22.52 10.21 4.29
CA SER A 157 -23.44 10.52 3.16
C SER A 157 -23.02 11.76 2.37
N ASN A 158 -22.23 12.65 2.97
CA ASN A 158 -21.66 13.85 2.38
C ASN A 158 -20.28 13.63 1.73
N LEU A 159 -19.74 12.41 1.72
CA LEU A 159 -18.47 12.11 1.08
C LEU A 159 -18.65 11.92 -0.43
N SER A 160 -17.94 12.72 -1.21
CA SER A 160 -17.72 12.56 -2.65
C SER A 160 -16.26 12.91 -2.95
N ILE A 161 -15.72 12.42 -4.06
CA ILE A 161 -14.37 12.74 -4.54
C ILE A 161 -14.46 12.99 -6.06
N GLY A 162 -14.40 14.27 -6.46
CA GLY A 162 -14.58 14.71 -7.85
C GLY A 162 -13.53 14.19 -8.82
N ASP A 163 -12.25 14.39 -8.48
CA ASP A 163 -11.11 13.82 -9.21
C ASP A 163 -10.51 12.72 -8.35
N PHE A 164 -11.16 11.55 -8.36
CA PHE A 164 -10.76 10.44 -7.50
C PHE A 164 -9.48 9.80 -8.04
N GLN A 165 -8.34 10.32 -7.58
CA GLN A 165 -7.02 9.84 -7.92
C GLN A 165 -6.35 9.18 -6.72
N MET A 166 -5.52 8.17 -7.00
CA MET A 166 -4.76 7.47 -5.98
C MET A 166 -3.36 7.13 -6.47
N LEU A 167 -2.42 7.05 -5.53
CA LEU A 167 -1.14 6.39 -5.73
C LEU A 167 -1.26 4.94 -5.26
N LEU A 168 -0.96 3.99 -6.15
CA LEU A 168 -0.76 2.59 -5.82
C LEU A 168 0.71 2.37 -5.50
N GLY A 169 0.99 2.30 -4.20
CA GLY A 169 2.31 2.01 -3.68
C GLY A 169 2.78 0.59 -4.01
N ARG A 170 4.07 0.40 -3.82
CA ARG A 170 4.78 -0.86 -4.07
C ARG A 170 4.24 -2.10 -3.35
N ASP A 171 3.67 -1.93 -2.17
CA ASP A 171 3.04 -3.01 -1.40
C ASP A 171 1.55 -3.20 -1.71
N GLY A 172 1.07 -2.65 -2.81
CA GLY A 172 -0.36 -2.61 -3.12
C GLY A 172 -1.15 -1.63 -2.26
N GLN A 173 -0.47 -0.85 -1.42
CA GLN A 173 -1.07 0.15 -0.55
C GLN A 173 -1.60 1.33 -1.38
N LEU A 174 -2.87 1.68 -1.21
CA LEU A 174 -3.47 2.81 -1.91
C LEU A 174 -3.41 4.09 -1.06
N TYR A 175 -3.15 5.22 -1.71
CA TYR A 175 -3.13 6.56 -1.10
C TYR A 175 -3.94 7.54 -1.94
N VAL A 176 -4.98 8.14 -1.38
CA VAL A 176 -5.75 9.20 -2.07
C VAL A 176 -4.88 10.44 -2.21
N ILE A 177 -4.86 11.03 -3.41
CA ILE A 177 -4.09 12.24 -3.72
C ILE A 177 -4.98 13.29 -4.40
N ASP A 178 -4.58 14.56 -4.27
CA ASP A 178 -5.20 15.71 -4.93
C ASP A 178 -6.75 15.70 -4.94
N PRO A 179 -7.44 15.42 -3.80
CA PRO A 179 -8.88 15.29 -3.81
C PRO A 179 -9.56 16.60 -4.24
N LEU A 180 -10.25 16.56 -5.38
CA LEU A 180 -11.05 17.68 -5.86
C LEU A 180 -12.48 17.57 -5.34
N ASN A 181 -12.82 18.38 -4.34
CA ASN A 181 -14.16 18.50 -3.81
C ASN A 181 -14.64 19.95 -3.83
N ALA A 182 -15.88 20.18 -4.24
CA ALA A 182 -16.41 21.54 -4.37
C ALA A 182 -16.74 22.22 -3.02
N TYR A 183 -16.64 21.49 -1.90
CA TYR A 183 -17.05 21.95 -0.57
C TYR A 183 -16.12 21.43 0.50
N SER A 184 -16.06 22.19 1.60
CA SER A 184 -15.31 21.82 2.80
C SER A 184 -15.86 20.52 3.43
N PRO A 185 -15.00 19.70 4.06
CA PRO A 185 -15.43 18.48 4.74
C PRO A 185 -16.46 18.69 5.87
N SER A 186 -16.63 19.93 6.35
CA SER A 186 -17.65 20.27 7.35
C SER A 186 -19.06 20.43 6.78
N SER A 187 -19.26 20.37 5.47
CA SER A 187 -20.57 20.49 4.85
C SER A 187 -21.46 19.30 5.19
N GLU A 188 -22.62 19.52 5.80
CA GLU A 188 -23.57 18.45 6.14
C GLU A 188 -24.39 17.95 4.93
N THR A 189 -24.41 18.70 3.83
CA THR A 189 -25.25 18.40 2.65
C THR A 189 -24.43 18.24 1.39
N LEU A 190 -24.85 17.28 0.55
CA LEU A 190 -24.26 16.98 -0.74
C LEU A 190 -25.13 17.53 -1.87
N GLN A 191 -24.57 18.41 -2.69
CA GLN A 191 -25.26 18.97 -3.86
C GLN A 191 -25.57 17.89 -4.91
N PRO A 192 -26.61 18.05 -5.76
CA PRO A 192 -27.03 17.03 -6.72
C PRO A 192 -25.92 16.52 -7.66
N PHE A 193 -25.07 17.41 -8.19
CA PHE A 193 -23.95 17.00 -9.05
C PHE A 193 -22.96 16.09 -8.31
N SER A 194 -22.66 16.40 -7.06
CA SER A 194 -21.79 15.56 -6.22
C SER A 194 -22.44 14.28 -5.75
N GLN A 195 -23.77 14.20 -5.72
CA GLN A 195 -24.46 12.93 -5.49
C GLN A 195 -24.18 11.95 -6.63
N GLN A 196 -24.15 12.43 -7.88
CA GLN A 196 -23.76 11.59 -9.02
C GLN A 196 -22.30 11.14 -8.90
N THR A 197 -21.37 12.08 -8.66
CA THR A 197 -19.96 11.76 -8.44
C THR A 197 -19.77 10.72 -7.33
N ARG A 198 -20.48 10.86 -6.20
CA ARG A 198 -20.45 9.89 -5.11
C ARG A 198 -20.95 8.51 -5.56
N GLN A 199 -22.03 8.45 -6.34
CA GLN A 199 -22.54 7.17 -6.86
C GLN A 199 -21.51 6.49 -7.76
N ASP A 200 -20.84 7.26 -8.63
CA ASP A 200 -19.79 6.77 -9.51
C ASP A 200 -18.58 6.29 -8.70
N ASN A 201 -18.11 7.07 -7.71
CA ASN A 201 -17.04 6.66 -6.81
C ASN A 201 -17.33 5.31 -6.14
N ILE A 202 -18.56 5.10 -5.63
CA ILE A 202 -18.97 3.85 -4.97
C ILE A 202 -19.05 2.70 -5.97
N LYS A 203 -19.60 2.95 -7.15
CA LYS A 203 -19.70 1.94 -8.22
C LYS A 203 -18.31 1.45 -8.61
N ASP A 204 -17.40 2.38 -8.88
CA ASP A 204 -16.06 2.08 -9.36
C ASP A 204 -15.22 1.38 -8.29
N LEU A 205 -15.35 1.78 -7.02
CA LEU A 205 -14.71 1.07 -5.90
C LEU A 205 -15.27 -0.36 -5.71
N LYS A 206 -16.56 -0.60 -5.97
CA LYS A 206 -17.12 -1.96 -5.94
C LYS A 206 -16.53 -2.82 -7.06
N GLU A 207 -16.39 -2.27 -8.26
CA GLU A 207 -15.74 -2.97 -9.38
C GLU A 207 -14.28 -3.31 -9.05
N TRP A 208 -13.53 -2.35 -8.49
CA TRP A 208 -12.17 -2.57 -8.01
C TRP A 208 -12.09 -3.61 -6.91
N ARG A 209 -13.04 -3.61 -5.97
CA ARG A 209 -13.10 -4.61 -4.89
C ARG A 209 -13.25 -6.02 -5.45
N GLU A 210 -14.20 -6.21 -6.37
CA GLU A 210 -14.43 -7.52 -7.00
C GLU A 210 -13.23 -7.96 -7.85
N ALA A 211 -12.64 -7.06 -8.63
CA ALA A 211 -11.45 -7.34 -9.42
C ALA A 211 -10.27 -7.74 -8.51
N SER A 212 -10.01 -6.97 -7.45
CA SER A 212 -8.94 -7.26 -6.49
C SER A 212 -9.15 -8.60 -5.80
N LEU A 213 -10.39 -8.88 -5.39
CA LEU A 213 -10.78 -10.15 -4.79
C LEU A 213 -10.50 -11.33 -5.72
N ASN A 214 -10.85 -11.20 -7.01
CA ASN A 214 -10.64 -12.24 -8.01
C ASN A 214 -9.15 -12.47 -8.29
N THR A 215 -8.35 -11.40 -8.39
CA THR A 215 -6.90 -11.49 -8.56
C THR A 215 -6.24 -12.21 -7.39
N LEU A 216 -6.59 -11.84 -6.15
CA LEU A 216 -6.04 -12.50 -4.96
C LEU A 216 -6.42 -13.98 -4.90
N LYS A 217 -7.69 -14.31 -5.18
CA LYS A 217 -8.14 -15.71 -5.23
C LYS A 217 -7.39 -16.50 -6.30
N ALA A 218 -7.21 -15.94 -7.50
CA ALA A 218 -6.48 -16.61 -8.58
C ALA A 218 -5.05 -16.95 -8.14
N PHE A 219 -4.37 -16.02 -7.47
CA PHE A 219 -3.01 -16.19 -6.94
C PHE A 219 -2.94 -17.21 -5.79
N ASP A 220 -3.87 -17.14 -4.84
CA ASP A 220 -3.81 -17.99 -3.65
C ASP A 220 -4.29 -19.42 -3.93
N GLN A 221 -5.17 -19.60 -4.92
CA GLN A 221 -5.75 -20.88 -5.33
C GLN A 221 -4.98 -21.59 -6.45
N THR A 222 -3.89 -21.01 -6.95
CA THR A 222 -3.10 -21.63 -8.00
C THR A 222 -2.63 -23.02 -7.55
N GLN A 223 -2.88 -24.03 -8.39
CA GLN A 223 -2.36 -25.38 -8.20
C GLN A 223 -0.91 -25.43 -8.70
N GLY A 224 -0.06 -26.24 -8.08
CA GLY A 224 1.35 -26.37 -8.48
C GLY A 224 2.32 -25.67 -7.54
N MET A 225 3.55 -25.44 -8.02
CA MET A 225 4.59 -24.82 -7.20
C MET A 225 4.40 -23.31 -7.14
N HIS A 226 4.67 -22.77 -5.95
CA HIS A 226 4.87 -21.36 -5.74
C HIS A 226 6.37 -21.06 -5.78
N ALA A 227 6.77 -19.96 -6.39
CA ALA A 227 8.15 -19.51 -6.36
C ALA A 227 8.28 -18.13 -5.72
N ILE A 228 9.39 -17.92 -5.00
CA ILE A 228 9.85 -16.58 -4.63
C ILE A 228 11.00 -16.22 -5.55
N LEU A 229 10.84 -15.12 -6.29
CA LEU A 229 11.85 -14.54 -7.16
C LEU A 229 12.50 -13.36 -6.44
N VAL A 230 13.84 -13.33 -6.39
CA VAL A 230 14.58 -12.33 -5.64
C VAL A 230 15.80 -11.83 -6.41
N ASP A 231 16.07 -10.54 -6.33
CA ASP A 231 17.28 -9.95 -6.87
C ASP A 231 18.52 -10.49 -6.14
N LYS A 232 19.51 -10.94 -6.89
CA LYS A 232 20.75 -11.49 -6.34
C LYS A 232 21.50 -10.46 -5.47
N THR A 233 21.48 -9.18 -5.83
CA THR A 233 22.10 -8.10 -5.04
C THR A 233 21.41 -7.93 -3.68
N MET A 234 20.10 -8.21 -3.59
CA MET A 234 19.34 -8.23 -2.34
C MET A 234 19.79 -9.37 -1.41
N LEU A 235 20.14 -10.53 -1.97
CA LEU A 235 20.68 -11.66 -1.21
C LEU A 235 22.12 -11.39 -0.75
N GLU A 236 22.97 -10.90 -1.66
CA GLU A 236 24.38 -10.59 -1.37
C GLU A 236 24.53 -9.51 -0.29
N SER A 237 23.66 -8.50 -0.32
CA SER A 237 23.64 -7.42 0.68
C SER A 237 23.05 -7.84 2.04
N ASP A 238 22.32 -8.96 2.11
CA ASP A 238 21.71 -9.46 3.34
C ASP A 238 21.74 -11.00 3.44
N PRO A 239 22.90 -11.57 3.83
CA PRO A 239 23.05 -13.02 3.98
C PRO A 239 22.12 -13.64 5.04
N ALA A 240 21.66 -12.85 6.01
CA ALA A 240 20.72 -13.32 7.02
C ALA A 240 19.35 -13.57 6.41
N PHE A 241 18.90 -12.67 5.53
CA PHE A 241 17.68 -12.84 4.75
C PHE A 241 17.77 -14.05 3.81
N GLU A 242 18.87 -14.20 3.07
CA GLU A 242 19.10 -15.36 2.20
C GLU A 242 18.96 -16.68 2.98
N LYS A 243 19.64 -16.78 4.13
CA LYS A 243 19.54 -17.94 5.01
C LYS A 243 18.10 -18.20 5.47
N SER A 244 17.35 -17.14 5.80
CA SER A 244 15.96 -17.24 6.21
C SER A 244 15.06 -17.76 5.08
N LEU A 245 15.25 -17.23 3.88
CA LEU A 245 14.53 -17.61 2.66
C LEU A 245 14.77 -19.09 2.31
N LEU A 246 16.03 -19.52 2.27
CA LEU A 246 16.37 -20.92 1.99
C LEU A 246 15.89 -21.87 3.09
N ASN A 247 15.90 -21.44 4.37
CA ASN A 247 15.34 -22.23 5.46
C ASN A 247 13.82 -22.37 5.37
N LYS A 248 13.11 -21.32 4.91
CA LYS A 248 11.68 -21.39 4.62
C LYS A 248 11.41 -22.41 3.51
N ALA A 249 12.15 -22.32 2.41
CA ALA A 249 12.00 -23.22 1.27
C ALA A 249 12.29 -24.69 1.63
N LYS A 250 13.29 -24.96 2.47
CA LYS A 250 13.56 -26.31 3.01
C LYS A 250 12.42 -26.90 3.84
N LYS A 251 11.55 -26.07 4.41
CA LYS A 251 10.41 -26.47 5.25
C LYS A 251 9.09 -26.51 4.47
N GLN A 252 9.08 -26.09 3.21
CA GLN A 252 7.89 -26.00 2.37
C GLN A 252 8.08 -26.86 1.12
N GLN A 253 7.23 -27.87 0.95
CA GLN A 253 7.37 -28.80 -0.18
C GLN A 253 6.88 -28.21 -1.51
N ASP A 254 6.16 -27.09 -1.45
CA ASP A 254 5.51 -26.39 -2.55
C ASP A 254 6.21 -25.06 -2.91
N LEU A 255 7.43 -24.81 -2.39
CA LEU A 255 8.17 -23.56 -2.60
C LEU A 255 9.48 -23.77 -3.38
N VAL A 256 9.63 -23.03 -4.49
CA VAL A 256 10.88 -22.82 -5.23
C VAL A 256 11.46 -21.44 -4.89
N VAL A 257 12.78 -21.32 -4.85
CA VAL A 257 13.44 -20.01 -4.74
C VAL A 257 14.25 -19.78 -6.00
N MET A 258 14.03 -18.63 -6.64
CA MET A 258 14.71 -18.20 -7.84
C MET A 258 15.44 -16.88 -7.58
N GLY A 259 16.66 -16.76 -8.08
CA GLY A 259 17.43 -15.54 -8.09
C GLY A 259 17.51 -14.97 -9.49
N TYR A 260 17.55 -13.65 -9.64
CA TYR A 260 17.91 -13.02 -10.91
C TYR A 260 19.00 -11.97 -10.73
N ASP A 261 19.77 -11.76 -11.79
CA ASP A 261 20.83 -10.75 -11.86
C ASP A 261 20.45 -9.58 -12.77
N SER A 262 21.35 -8.59 -12.85
CA SER A 262 21.21 -7.41 -13.71
C SER A 262 21.13 -7.75 -15.20
N ASP A 263 21.60 -8.93 -15.58
CA ASP A 263 21.63 -9.39 -16.97
C ASP A 263 20.26 -9.99 -17.38
N GLY A 264 19.30 -10.02 -16.45
CA GLY A 264 17.91 -10.37 -16.71
C GLY A 264 17.71 -11.88 -16.88
N THR A 265 18.55 -12.71 -16.25
CA THR A 265 18.39 -14.17 -16.29
C THR A 265 17.97 -14.71 -14.92
N ALA A 266 16.84 -15.41 -14.86
CA ALA A 266 16.43 -16.12 -13.65
C ALA A 266 17.15 -17.48 -13.51
N GLN A 267 17.54 -17.83 -12.28
CA GLN A 267 18.16 -19.11 -11.94
C GLN A 267 17.52 -19.69 -10.68
N VAL A 268 17.32 -21.00 -10.67
CA VAL A 268 16.80 -21.72 -9.50
C VAL A 268 17.88 -21.85 -8.44
N LEU A 269 17.64 -21.28 -7.26
CA LEU A 269 18.52 -21.37 -6.09
C LEU A 269 18.15 -22.56 -5.19
N TYR A 270 16.87 -22.92 -5.15
CA TYR A 270 16.37 -24.08 -4.41
C TYR A 270 15.07 -24.60 -5.04
N ALA A 271 14.95 -25.93 -5.15
CA ALA A 271 13.71 -26.61 -5.49
C ALA A 271 13.55 -27.90 -4.65
N PRO A 272 12.33 -28.27 -4.22
CA PRO A 272 12.08 -29.40 -3.32
C PRO A 272 12.02 -30.76 -4.02
N LYS A 273 11.78 -30.82 -5.34
CA LYS A 273 11.70 -32.06 -6.15
C LYS A 273 12.29 -31.84 -7.54
N SER A 274 12.64 -32.94 -8.23
CA SER A 274 12.88 -32.95 -9.67
C SER A 274 11.56 -33.24 -10.38
N ASP A 275 11.21 -32.42 -11.37
CA ASP A 275 9.92 -32.35 -12.07
C ASP A 275 8.84 -31.57 -11.29
N TYR A 276 8.66 -30.31 -11.70
CA TYR A 276 7.69 -29.38 -11.15
C TYR A 276 7.38 -28.27 -12.16
N GLU A 277 6.20 -27.67 -12.00
CA GLU A 277 5.75 -26.51 -12.74
C GLU A 277 5.43 -25.37 -11.76
N ILE A 278 5.95 -24.18 -12.04
CA ILE A 278 5.75 -22.95 -11.27
C ILE A 278 4.58 -22.19 -11.91
N ASN A 279 3.50 -22.07 -11.16
CA ASN A 279 2.27 -21.42 -11.62
C ASN A 279 2.03 -20.07 -10.94
N SER A 280 2.76 -19.80 -9.84
CA SER A 280 2.70 -18.50 -9.17
C SER A 280 4.07 -18.02 -8.72
N ILE A 281 4.35 -16.72 -8.88
CA ILE A 281 5.60 -16.10 -8.46
C ILE A 281 5.33 -14.92 -7.51
N GLU A 282 5.96 -14.93 -6.34
CA GLU A 282 6.11 -13.76 -5.47
C GLU A 282 7.46 -13.07 -5.78
N VAL A 283 7.42 -11.87 -6.36
CA VAL A 283 8.59 -11.05 -6.65
C VAL A 283 8.94 -10.23 -5.43
N MET A 284 10.10 -10.52 -4.83
CA MET A 284 10.57 -9.82 -3.65
C MET A 284 11.16 -8.46 -4.03
N VAL A 285 10.59 -7.39 -3.48
CA VAL A 285 11.06 -6.01 -3.72
C VAL A 285 11.46 -5.31 -2.42
N ASP A 286 12.49 -4.47 -2.50
CA ASP A 286 12.93 -3.62 -1.41
C ASP A 286 13.12 -2.17 -1.90
N LYS A 287 13.72 -1.29 -1.08
CA LYS A 287 13.91 0.14 -1.40
C LYS A 287 14.86 0.42 -2.58
N ASN A 288 15.62 -0.57 -3.04
CA ASN A 288 16.63 -0.38 -4.08
C ASN A 288 16.15 -0.92 -5.45
N ASN A 289 15.06 -1.68 -5.49
CA ASN A 289 14.63 -2.40 -6.68
C ASN A 289 13.32 -1.84 -7.23
N HIS A 290 13.24 -1.74 -8.55
CA HIS A 290 12.03 -1.33 -9.24
C HIS A 290 11.03 -2.48 -9.37
N PHE A 291 9.78 -2.12 -9.62
CA PHE A 291 8.70 -3.05 -9.93
C PHE A 291 8.92 -3.66 -11.29
N MET A 292 8.70 -4.97 -11.37
CA MET A 292 8.76 -5.72 -12.61
C MET A 292 7.40 -5.63 -13.29
N SER A 293 7.35 -5.11 -14.51
CA SER A 293 6.15 -5.20 -15.35
C SER A 293 5.91 -6.63 -15.83
N GLU A 294 4.71 -6.91 -16.35
CA GLU A 294 4.42 -8.20 -16.99
C GLU A 294 5.40 -8.51 -18.15
N GLU A 295 5.75 -7.50 -18.94
CA GLU A 295 6.74 -7.62 -20.02
C GLU A 295 8.12 -8.01 -19.48
N GLN A 296 8.61 -7.31 -18.45
CA GLN A 296 9.89 -7.62 -17.82
C GLN A 296 9.90 -9.00 -17.18
N MET A 297 8.79 -9.41 -16.56
CA MET A 297 8.65 -10.74 -15.99
C MET A 297 8.73 -11.81 -17.08
N SER A 298 7.99 -11.64 -18.18
CA SER A 298 7.99 -12.54 -19.32
C SER A 298 9.39 -12.71 -19.91
N ASP A 299 10.10 -11.59 -20.11
CA ASP A 299 11.47 -11.61 -20.61
C ASP A 299 12.45 -12.32 -19.67
N LEU A 300 12.25 -12.18 -18.36
CA LEU A 300 13.12 -12.75 -17.33
C LEU A 300 12.99 -14.27 -17.21
N ILE A 301 11.77 -14.79 -17.38
CA ILE A 301 11.46 -16.22 -17.19
C ILE A 301 11.44 -17.02 -18.49
N LYS A 302 11.54 -16.38 -19.66
CA LYS A 302 11.41 -17.05 -20.98
C LYS A 302 12.31 -18.28 -21.17
N ASP A 303 13.47 -18.29 -20.54
CA ASP A 303 14.46 -19.37 -20.62
C ASP A 303 14.37 -20.34 -19.42
N THR A 304 13.32 -20.22 -18.60
CA THR A 304 13.06 -21.08 -17.42
C THR A 304 11.90 -22.03 -17.72
N PRO A 305 12.15 -23.23 -18.28
CA PRO A 305 11.10 -24.14 -18.77
C PRO A 305 10.18 -24.70 -17.68
N GLN A 306 10.51 -24.51 -16.39
CA GLN A 306 9.67 -24.90 -15.27
C GLN A 306 8.58 -23.87 -14.95
N VAL A 307 8.61 -22.68 -15.55
CA VAL A 307 7.57 -21.67 -15.35
C VAL A 307 6.48 -21.86 -16.38
N SER A 308 5.23 -21.93 -15.94
CA SER A 308 4.07 -22.08 -16.81
C SER A 308 3.84 -20.82 -17.65
N ASP A 309 3.34 -21.00 -18.88
CA ASP A 309 2.92 -19.89 -19.75
C ASP A 309 1.76 -19.07 -19.14
N ASP A 310 0.93 -19.70 -18.31
CA ASP A 310 -0.20 -19.06 -17.59
C ASP A 310 0.19 -18.59 -16.18
N MET A 311 1.49 -18.47 -15.89
CA MET A 311 1.98 -18.08 -14.57
C MET A 311 1.49 -16.68 -14.19
N ILE A 312 1.00 -16.57 -12.96
CA ILE A 312 0.62 -15.29 -12.36
C ILE A 312 1.64 -14.86 -11.32
N PHE A 313 2.01 -13.59 -11.33
CA PHE A 313 2.94 -13.05 -10.35
C PHE A 313 2.35 -11.87 -9.59
N ARG A 314 2.88 -11.67 -8.38
CA ARG A 314 2.64 -10.47 -7.60
C ARG A 314 3.91 -10.02 -6.91
N HIS A 315 3.96 -8.76 -6.54
CA HIS A 315 5.05 -8.22 -5.75
C HIS A 315 4.80 -8.41 -4.25
N THR A 316 5.88 -8.60 -3.50
CA THR A 316 5.84 -8.60 -2.03
C THR A 316 7.07 -7.89 -1.49
N LEU A 317 6.91 -7.15 -0.38
CA LEU A 317 8.02 -6.42 0.19
C LEU A 317 8.91 -7.33 1.05
N LYS A 318 10.22 -7.16 0.93
CA LYS A 318 11.21 -7.80 1.81
C LYS A 318 10.89 -7.57 3.29
N LYS A 319 10.44 -6.36 3.66
CA LYS A 319 10.05 -6.04 5.05
C LYS A 319 8.84 -6.83 5.55
N ASP A 320 8.00 -7.31 4.64
CA ASP A 320 6.79 -8.06 4.95
C ASP A 320 7.04 -9.60 4.86
N PHE A 321 8.28 -10.01 4.56
CA PHE A 321 8.66 -11.42 4.49
C PHE A 321 8.42 -12.15 5.82
N SER A 322 7.75 -13.29 5.72
CA SER A 322 7.50 -14.22 6.81
C SER A 322 8.22 -15.54 6.58
N ASN A 323 8.81 -16.10 7.63
CA ASN A 323 9.36 -17.46 7.66
C ASN A 323 8.29 -18.56 7.56
N TYR A 324 7.03 -18.18 7.70
CA TYR A 324 5.86 -19.06 7.60
C TYR A 324 5.12 -18.77 6.30
N ARG A 325 4.63 -19.82 5.63
CA ARG A 325 3.74 -19.67 4.48
C ARG A 325 2.40 -19.12 4.92
N SER A 326 1.91 -19.53 6.09
CA SER A 326 0.63 -19.08 6.63
C SER A 326 0.71 -18.73 8.11
N ASN A 327 -0.12 -17.78 8.50
CA ASN A 327 -0.35 -17.39 9.88
C ASN A 327 -1.83 -17.57 10.21
N ILE A 328 -2.14 -18.40 11.20
CA ILE A 328 -3.51 -18.51 11.73
C ILE A 328 -3.53 -17.83 13.09
N ILE A 329 -4.30 -16.77 13.18
CA ILE A 329 -4.45 -15.97 14.40
C ILE A 329 -5.78 -16.36 15.03
N VAL A 330 -5.70 -17.04 16.16
CA VAL A 330 -6.86 -17.47 16.93
C VAL A 330 -7.23 -16.33 17.87
N GLN A 331 -8.25 -15.57 17.49
CA GLN A 331 -8.87 -14.57 18.37
C GLN A 331 -9.63 -15.33 19.46
N ASN A 332 -8.99 -15.51 20.60
CA ASN A 332 -9.53 -16.28 21.71
C ASN A 332 -10.46 -15.43 22.59
N GLY A 333 -10.09 -14.15 22.77
CA GLY A 333 -10.88 -13.18 23.51
C GLY A 333 -11.84 -12.37 22.65
N ASN A 334 -12.91 -11.87 23.26
CA ASN A 334 -13.85 -10.93 22.64
C ASN A 334 -13.70 -9.48 23.16
N SER A 335 -12.63 -9.18 23.92
CA SER A 335 -12.36 -7.81 24.35
C SER A 335 -11.87 -6.98 23.17
N ASP A 336 -12.16 -5.67 23.17
CA ASP A 336 -11.67 -4.75 22.14
C ASP A 336 -10.14 -4.81 21.97
N ILE A 337 -9.44 -5.06 23.09
CA ILE A 337 -7.99 -5.23 23.10
C ILE A 337 -7.58 -6.52 22.36
N ALA A 338 -8.26 -7.64 22.61
CA ALA A 338 -7.97 -8.91 21.93
C ALA A 338 -8.30 -8.86 20.43
N ILE A 339 -9.44 -8.26 20.08
CA ILE A 339 -9.85 -8.04 18.68
C ILE A 339 -8.80 -7.20 17.96
N LYS A 340 -8.41 -6.06 18.55
CA LYS A 340 -7.38 -5.18 17.99
C LYS A 340 -6.03 -5.89 17.86
N ALA A 341 -5.62 -6.65 18.87
CA ALA A 341 -4.35 -7.38 18.83
C ALA A 341 -4.35 -8.47 17.73
N ALA A 342 -5.46 -9.16 17.51
CA ALA A 342 -5.59 -10.14 16.45
C ALA A 342 -5.51 -9.47 15.06
N GLN A 343 -6.20 -8.34 14.89
CA GLN A 343 -6.13 -7.53 13.67
C GLN A 343 -4.71 -6.99 13.42
N ASP A 344 -4.05 -6.43 14.45
CA ASP A 344 -2.68 -5.91 14.35
C ASP A 344 -1.68 -7.01 13.97
N LEU A 345 -1.88 -8.25 14.44
CA LEU A 345 -1.06 -9.39 14.03
C LEU A 345 -1.30 -9.79 12.57
N ALA A 346 -2.57 -9.81 12.13
CA ALA A 346 -2.91 -10.14 10.74
C ALA A 346 -2.35 -9.10 9.77
N ASN A 347 -2.43 -7.82 10.15
CA ASN A 347 -1.95 -6.69 9.37
C ASN A 347 -0.41 -6.67 9.17
N LYS A 348 0.36 -7.44 9.95
CA LYS A 348 1.81 -7.60 9.70
C LYS A 348 2.11 -8.42 8.46
N HIS A 349 1.27 -9.39 8.12
CA HIS A 349 1.43 -10.24 6.95
C HIS A 349 0.05 -10.52 6.31
N PRO A 350 -0.61 -9.50 5.75
CA PRO A 350 -2.01 -9.60 5.33
C PRO A 350 -2.20 -10.62 4.20
N ASP A 351 -1.19 -10.83 3.36
CA ASP A 351 -1.23 -11.78 2.24
C ASP A 351 -1.12 -13.26 2.62
N ASN A 352 -0.93 -13.57 3.90
CA ASN A 352 -0.85 -14.94 4.36
C ASN A 352 -1.39 -15.17 5.78
N SER A 353 -2.20 -14.24 6.29
CA SER A 353 -2.76 -14.32 7.62
C SER A 353 -4.27 -14.47 7.56
N ILE A 354 -4.81 -15.38 8.36
CA ILE A 354 -6.25 -15.48 8.63
C ILE A 354 -6.52 -15.26 10.11
N ILE A 355 -7.69 -14.71 10.41
CA ILE A 355 -8.20 -14.63 11.78
C ILE A 355 -9.32 -15.66 11.91
N VAL A 356 -9.22 -16.49 12.94
CA VAL A 356 -10.22 -17.49 13.29
C VAL A 356 -10.67 -17.31 14.73
N ARG A 357 -11.88 -17.77 15.03
CA ARG A 357 -12.46 -17.76 16.37
C ARG A 357 -13.23 -19.05 16.60
N PHE A 358 -13.18 -19.57 17.82
CA PHE A 358 -14.09 -20.62 18.26
C PHE A 358 -15.32 -19.97 18.91
N ASP A 359 -16.51 -20.35 18.47
CA ASP A 359 -17.74 -19.90 19.12
C ASP A 359 -17.97 -20.63 20.46
N ALA A 360 -19.07 -20.30 21.14
CA ALA A 360 -19.42 -20.87 22.44
C ALA A 360 -19.66 -22.39 22.38
N ASP A 361 -20.02 -22.93 21.21
CA ASP A 361 -20.27 -24.35 20.98
C ASP A 361 -19.00 -25.08 20.53
N GLY A 362 -17.88 -24.36 20.36
CA GLY A 362 -16.60 -24.90 19.93
C GLY A 362 -16.47 -25.03 18.41
N ASN A 363 -17.37 -24.43 17.63
CA ASN A 363 -17.25 -24.40 16.17
C ASN A 363 -16.22 -23.35 15.74
N LEU A 364 -15.42 -23.71 14.73
CA LEU A 364 -14.45 -22.81 14.13
C LEU A 364 -15.14 -21.86 13.14
N ILE A 365 -14.92 -20.56 13.34
CA ILE A 365 -15.38 -19.48 12.46
C ILE A 365 -14.14 -18.78 11.88
N THR A 366 -14.07 -18.66 10.56
CA THR A 366 -13.06 -17.81 9.90
C THR A 366 -13.64 -16.39 9.79
N LEU A 367 -12.97 -15.42 10.40
CA LEU A 367 -13.42 -14.02 10.45
C LEU A 367 -12.91 -13.19 9.28
N THR A 368 -11.82 -13.62 8.63
CA THR A 368 -11.37 -13.06 7.36
C THR A 368 -12.25 -13.54 6.22
N ASP A 369 -12.25 -12.81 5.10
CA ASP A 369 -13.11 -13.00 3.92
C ASP A 369 -12.88 -14.29 3.11
N GLY A 370 -12.13 -15.26 3.67
CA GLY A 370 -11.95 -16.59 3.10
C GLY A 370 -11.16 -16.62 1.79
N ILE A 371 -10.43 -15.55 1.45
CA ILE A 371 -9.63 -15.43 0.23
C ILE A 371 -8.46 -16.41 0.24
N TYR A 372 -7.81 -16.52 1.40
CA TYR A 372 -6.62 -17.32 1.59
C TYR A 372 -6.92 -18.57 2.41
N THR A 373 -6.54 -19.73 1.88
CA THR A 373 -6.53 -21.00 2.63
C THR A 373 -5.10 -21.27 3.11
N PRO A 374 -4.87 -21.41 4.43
CA PRO A 374 -3.58 -21.76 4.97
C PRO A 374 -2.99 -23.03 4.32
N LYS A 375 -1.71 -22.98 3.97
CA LYS A 375 -0.95 -24.06 3.33
C LYS A 375 0.53 -23.98 3.71
N GLY A 376 1.29 -25.04 3.45
CA GLY A 376 2.72 -25.09 3.75
C GLY A 376 3.00 -25.05 5.26
N ASN A 377 4.09 -24.40 5.67
CA ASN A 377 4.40 -24.28 7.10
C ASN A 377 3.59 -23.15 7.77
N VAL A 378 2.89 -23.51 8.84
CA VAL A 378 1.93 -22.63 9.51
C VAL A 378 2.47 -22.17 10.87
N ARG A 379 2.26 -20.89 11.21
CA ARG A 379 2.36 -20.37 12.57
C ARG A 379 0.96 -20.18 13.15
N LEU A 380 0.73 -20.73 14.34
CA LEU A 380 -0.47 -20.48 15.13
C LEU A 380 -0.17 -19.44 16.20
N SER A 381 -1.05 -18.46 16.37
CA SER A 381 -0.96 -17.45 17.43
C SER A 381 -2.30 -17.32 18.16
N PHE A 382 -2.35 -17.68 19.45
CA PHE A 382 -3.52 -17.45 20.30
C PHE A 382 -3.47 -16.06 20.91
N VAL A 383 -4.57 -15.31 20.80
CA VAL A 383 -4.65 -13.90 21.21
C VAL A 383 -5.75 -13.71 22.24
N ASP A 384 -5.34 -13.38 23.46
CA ASP A 384 -6.22 -13.00 24.57
C ASP A 384 -5.44 -12.32 25.70
N HIS A 385 -6.14 -11.96 26.78
CA HIS A 385 -5.50 -11.71 28.06
C HIS A 385 -4.89 -12.99 28.64
N GLY A 386 -3.69 -12.88 29.23
CA GLY A 386 -2.98 -14.03 29.78
C GLY A 386 -3.74 -14.78 30.88
N ALA A 387 -4.59 -14.08 31.65
CA ALA A 387 -5.46 -14.69 32.65
C ALA A 387 -6.51 -15.60 32.02
N ASP A 388 -7.06 -15.21 30.86
CA ASP A 388 -8.10 -15.96 30.15
C ASP A 388 -7.51 -17.21 29.47
N LEU A 389 -6.34 -17.09 28.82
CA LEU A 389 -5.61 -18.26 28.30
C LEU A 389 -5.23 -19.25 29.40
N SER A 390 -4.83 -18.74 30.58
CA SER A 390 -4.48 -19.58 31.72
C SER A 390 -5.69 -20.32 32.29
N LYS A 391 -6.85 -19.65 32.31
CA LYS A 391 -8.12 -20.22 32.76
C LYS A 391 -8.64 -21.29 31.80
N GLU A 392 -8.50 -21.06 30.49
CA GLU A 392 -8.84 -22.05 29.47
C GLU A 392 -7.95 -23.30 29.58
N GLY A 393 -6.66 -23.08 29.81
CA GLY A 393 -5.71 -24.15 30.11
C GLY A 393 -5.14 -24.85 28.88
N ALA A 394 -3.94 -25.42 29.05
CA ALA A 394 -3.14 -25.96 27.94
C ALA A 394 -3.83 -27.09 27.17
N GLN A 395 -4.62 -27.93 27.85
CA GLN A 395 -5.30 -29.05 27.20
C GLN A 395 -6.37 -28.58 26.22
N SER A 396 -7.19 -27.60 26.62
CA SER A 396 -8.23 -27.04 25.77
C SER A 396 -7.64 -26.32 24.55
N LEU A 397 -6.56 -25.55 24.76
CA LEU A 397 -5.81 -24.94 23.65
C LEU A 397 -5.20 -25.98 22.70
N ALA A 398 -4.67 -27.09 23.22
CA ALA A 398 -4.15 -28.18 22.40
C ALA A 398 -5.25 -28.88 21.58
N ASP A 399 -6.47 -28.99 22.11
CA ASP A 399 -7.61 -29.56 21.38
C ASP A 399 -8.07 -28.62 20.26
N LYS A 400 -8.06 -27.30 20.47
CA LYS A 400 -8.25 -26.31 19.40
C LYS A 400 -7.22 -26.45 18.28
N VAL A 401 -5.94 -26.68 18.61
CA VAL A 401 -4.88 -26.93 17.60
C VAL A 401 -5.20 -28.15 16.74
N LYS A 402 -5.73 -29.24 17.32
CA LYS A 402 -6.12 -30.43 16.54
C LYS A 402 -7.24 -30.11 15.55
N ILE A 403 -8.23 -29.31 15.95
CA ILE A 403 -9.33 -28.88 15.07
C ILE A 403 -8.78 -28.05 13.91
N LEU A 404 -7.86 -27.12 14.19
CA LEU A 404 -7.23 -26.31 13.16
C LEU A 404 -6.45 -27.17 12.15
N GLN A 405 -5.67 -28.13 12.64
CA GLN A 405 -4.90 -29.07 11.79
C GLN A 405 -5.79 -29.98 10.94
N GLN A 406 -7.01 -30.30 11.39
CA GLN A 406 -7.96 -31.08 10.61
C GLN A 406 -8.68 -30.23 9.56
N THR A 407 -8.76 -28.92 9.79
CA THR A 407 -9.47 -27.97 8.92
C THR A 407 -8.58 -27.43 7.80
N TYR A 408 -7.32 -27.14 8.12
CA TYR A 408 -6.30 -26.58 7.23
C TYR A 408 -5.06 -27.47 7.23
#